data_AF-F0Y2Q3-F1
#
_entry.id   AF-F0Y2Q3-F1
#
_cell.length_a   1.000
_cell.length_b   1.000
_cell.length_c   1.000
_cell.angle_alpha   90.00
_cell.angle_beta   90.00
_cell.angle_gamma   90.00
#
_symmetry.space_group_name_H-M   'P 1'
#
loop_
_entity.id
_entity.type
_entity.pdbx_description
1 polymer ?
#
loop_
_entity_poly.entity_id
_entity_poly.type
_entity_poly.pdbx_seq_one_letter_code
_entity_poly.pdbx_strand_id
1 'polypeptide(L)'
;FCVIGKQNEPLYFATYDEYGDKGLYFQSLVFCSLDIVDECVSMKKRQQDMYLGFLCPVDEFQIYGYTTNTNVKFIAVIDDRKRPVEEEWRAFFAKCHGAYAEYLRNPFHAI
;
A
#
# COMPACT_ATOMS: atom_id res chain seq x y z
N PHE A 1 -1.66 0.44 7.14
CA PHE A 1 -2.06 0.04 5.78
C PHE A 1 -2.85 1.16 5.16
N CYS A 2 -2.56 1.47 3.90
CA CYS A 2 -3.07 2.66 3.22
C CYS A 2 -3.47 2.30 1.79
N VAL A 3 -4.54 2.92 1.31
CA VAL A 3 -4.93 2.91 -0.10
C VAL A 3 -4.81 4.34 -0.60
N ILE A 4 -3.95 4.52 -1.60
CA ILE A 4 -3.68 5.79 -2.26
C ILE A 4 -4.23 5.71 -3.69
N GLY A 5 -5.00 6.71 -4.07
CA GLY A 5 -5.60 6.80 -5.39
C GLY A 5 -4.60 7.19 -6.47
N LYS A 6 -5.11 7.25 -7.69
CA LYS A 6 -4.31 7.49 -8.90
C LYS A 6 -3.71 8.91 -8.98
N GLN A 7 -4.28 9.86 -8.26
CA GLN A 7 -3.83 11.26 -8.15
C GLN A 7 -3.02 11.48 -6.86
N ASN A 8 -2.53 10.40 -6.23
CA ASN A 8 -1.84 10.42 -4.94
C ASN A 8 -2.71 10.93 -3.77
N GLU A 9 -4.04 10.85 -3.92
CA GLU A 9 -5.01 11.18 -2.88
C GLU A 9 -5.17 10.01 -1.89
N PRO A 10 -5.23 10.25 -0.57
CA PRO A 10 -5.49 9.18 0.38
C PRO A 10 -6.97 8.74 0.30
N LEU A 11 -7.21 7.49 -0.07
CA LEU A 11 -8.55 6.90 -0.13
C LEU A 11 -8.91 6.13 1.15
N TYR A 12 -7.89 5.51 1.77
CA TYR A 12 -8.05 4.80 3.03
C TYR A 12 -6.76 4.86 3.83
N PHE A 13 -6.89 5.03 5.14
CA PHE A 13 -5.75 5.01 6.04
C PHE A 13 -6.16 4.30 7.34
N ALA A 14 -5.44 3.24 7.69
CA ALA A 14 -5.64 2.54 8.94
C ALA A 14 -4.31 2.15 9.59
N THR A 15 -4.20 2.44 10.87
CA THR A 15 -3.11 2.03 11.75
C THR A 15 -3.63 0.95 12.68
N TYR A 16 -2.86 -0.13 12.80
CA TYR A 16 -3.20 -1.28 13.63
C TYR A 16 -2.02 -1.56 14.55
N ASP A 17 -1.91 -0.84 15.67
CA ASP A 17 -1.01 -1.22 16.77
C ASP A 17 -1.11 -0.23 17.95
N GLU A 18 -0.34 -0.55 19.00
CA GLU A 18 -0.10 0.17 20.26
C GLU A 18 0.57 1.55 20.12
N TYR A 19 0.94 1.98 18.90
CA TYR A 19 1.71 3.21 18.66
C TYR A 19 0.93 4.53 18.83
N GLY A 20 -0.32 4.49 19.30
CA GLY A 20 -1.11 5.68 19.65
C GLY A 20 -1.36 6.65 18.49
N ASP A 21 -1.35 7.95 18.78
CA ASP A 21 -1.64 9.06 17.84
C ASP A 21 -0.48 9.37 16.85
N LYS A 22 0.25 8.34 16.40
CA LYS A 22 1.31 8.45 15.38
C LYS A 22 0.77 8.40 13.94
N GLY A 23 -0.54 8.60 13.75
CA GLY A 23 -1.17 8.54 12.43
C GLY A 23 -0.50 9.45 11.41
N LEU A 24 -0.18 10.69 11.80
CA LEU A 24 0.48 11.67 10.93
C LEU A 24 1.92 11.26 10.52
N TYR A 25 2.66 10.61 11.43
CA TYR A 25 3.99 10.10 11.13
C TYR A 25 3.90 9.00 10.06
N PHE A 26 3.01 8.03 10.25
CA PHE A 26 2.81 6.97 9.25
C PHE A 26 2.27 7.50 7.92
N GLN A 27 1.42 8.52 7.92
CA GLN A 27 0.99 9.21 6.70
C GLN A 27 2.19 9.81 5.97
N SER A 28 3.05 10.53 6.68
CA SER A 28 4.27 11.11 6.11
C SER A 28 5.17 10.05 5.48
N LEU A 29 5.39 8.92 6.16
CA LEU A 29 6.18 7.80 5.62
C LEU A 29 5.59 7.26 4.31
N VAL A 30 4.27 7.05 4.28
CA VAL A 30 3.57 6.54 3.12
C VAL A 30 3.70 7.51 1.94
N PHE A 31 3.51 8.82 2.17
CA PHE A 31 3.67 9.83 1.11
C PHE A 31 5.10 9.91 0.58
N CYS A 32 6.11 9.85 1.45
CA CYS A 32 7.51 9.82 1.01
C CYS A 32 7.85 8.56 0.18
N SER A 33 7.16 7.43 0.41
CA SER A 33 7.39 6.20 -0.35
C SER A 33 6.78 6.19 -1.76
N LEU A 34 5.93 7.18 -2.11
CA LEU A 34 5.23 7.21 -3.39
C LEU A 34 6.18 7.37 -4.59
N ASP A 35 7.26 8.11 -4.43
CA ASP A 35 8.26 8.28 -5.50
C ASP A 35 8.93 6.94 -5.86
N ILE A 36 9.22 6.11 -4.84
CA ILE A 36 9.78 4.76 -5.01
C ILE A 36 8.77 3.84 -5.71
N VAL A 37 7.48 3.96 -5.35
CA VAL A 37 6.41 3.22 -6.04
C VAL A 37 6.41 3.57 -7.52
N ASP A 38 6.43 4.85 -7.87
CA ASP A 38 6.38 5.30 -9.26
C ASP A 38 7.61 4.85 -10.06
N GLU A 39 8.79 4.87 -9.44
CA GLU A 39 10.01 4.31 -10.02
C GLU A 39 9.87 2.80 -10.26
N CYS A 40 9.41 2.04 -9.27
CA CYS A 40 9.18 0.59 -9.40
C CYS A 40 8.20 0.26 -10.53
N VAL A 41 7.08 0.99 -10.63
CA VAL A 41 6.10 0.81 -11.71
C VAL A 41 6.73 1.11 -13.07
N SER A 42 7.55 2.15 -13.17
CA SER A 42 8.23 2.52 -14.41
C SER A 42 9.21 1.45 -14.89
N MET A 43 9.96 0.84 -13.96
CA MET A 43 10.93 -0.21 -14.23
C MET A 43 10.25 -1.55 -14.54
N LYS A 44 9.16 -1.89 -13.84
CA LYS A 44 8.43 -3.16 -13.97
C LYS A 44 7.45 -3.21 -15.15
N LYS A 45 7.42 -2.20 -16.04
CA LYS A 45 6.55 -2.18 -17.26
C LYS A 45 6.68 -3.44 -18.14
N ARG A 46 7.74 -4.24 -17.99
CA ARG A 46 7.95 -5.50 -18.73
C ARG A 46 7.38 -6.76 -18.06
N GLN A 47 7.02 -6.72 -16.76
CA GLN A 47 6.62 -7.92 -15.99
C GLN A 47 5.16 -7.93 -15.52
N GLN A 48 4.41 -6.83 -15.65
CA GLN A 48 2.98 -6.71 -15.27
C GLN A 48 2.60 -7.24 -13.87
N ASP A 49 3.56 -7.45 -12.95
CA ASP A 49 3.25 -7.87 -11.59
C ASP A 49 2.72 -6.67 -10.79
N MET A 50 1.53 -6.85 -10.19
CA MET A 50 0.90 -5.85 -9.34
C MET A 50 1.60 -5.77 -7.97
N TYR A 51 2.25 -6.85 -7.51
CA TYR A 51 3.00 -6.82 -6.27
C TYR A 51 4.38 -6.18 -6.48
N LEU A 52 4.61 -5.05 -5.81
CA LEU A 52 5.88 -4.34 -5.91
C LEU A 52 6.93 -4.94 -4.98
N GLY A 53 6.50 -5.54 -3.86
CA GLY A 53 7.39 -6.11 -2.87
C GLY A 53 7.78 -5.10 -1.79
N PHE A 54 8.91 -5.39 -1.15
CA PHE A 54 9.58 -4.45 -0.26
C PHE A 54 10.02 -3.22 -1.05
N LEU A 55 9.70 -2.04 -0.54
CA LEU A 55 10.06 -0.75 -1.15
C LEU A 55 11.30 -0.16 -0.47
N CYS A 56 11.22 0.05 0.84
CA CYS A 56 12.31 0.61 1.63
C CYS A 56 12.14 0.33 3.14
N PRO A 57 13.25 0.34 3.90
CA PRO A 57 13.21 0.38 5.35
C PRO A 57 13.13 1.85 5.83
N VAL A 58 12.42 2.09 6.93
CA VAL A 58 12.40 3.40 7.61
C VAL A 58 12.36 3.19 9.12
N ASP A 59 13.40 3.65 9.82
CA ASP A 59 13.56 3.43 11.27
C ASP A 59 13.39 1.95 11.65
N GLU A 60 12.40 1.63 12.50
CA GLU A 60 12.03 0.27 12.93
C GLU A 60 10.91 -0.33 12.05
N PHE A 61 10.66 0.24 10.87
CA PHE A 61 9.57 -0.14 9.99
C PHE A 61 10.06 -0.56 8.59
N GLN A 62 9.24 -1.39 7.95
CA GLN A 62 9.41 -1.81 6.56
C GLN A 62 8.17 -1.43 5.77
N ILE A 63 8.38 -0.89 4.57
CA ILE A 63 7.31 -0.47 3.67
C ILE A 63 7.20 -1.45 2.51
N TYR A 64 6.00 -1.95 2.26
CA TYR A 64 5.65 -2.85 1.17
C TYR A 64 4.62 -2.22 0.25
N GLY A 65 4.75 -2.48 -1.05
CA GLY A 65 3.91 -1.90 -2.09
C GLY A 65 3.17 -2.91 -2.95
N TYR A 66 1.98 -2.53 -3.37
CA TYR A 66 1.20 -3.18 -4.41
C TYR A 66 0.51 -2.11 -5.25
N THR A 67 0.50 -2.27 -6.57
CA THR A 67 -0.16 -1.34 -7.49
C THR A 67 -1.17 -2.08 -8.36
N THR A 68 -2.35 -1.52 -8.50
CA THR A 68 -3.37 -2.04 -9.42
C THR A 68 -3.09 -1.57 -10.85
N ASN A 69 -3.70 -2.24 -11.84
CA ASN A 69 -3.71 -1.76 -13.22
C ASN A 69 -4.40 -0.39 -13.39
N THR A 70 -5.21 0.05 -12.42
CA THR A 70 -5.83 1.38 -12.38
C THR A 70 -4.98 2.45 -11.70
N ASN A 71 -3.71 2.17 -11.38
CA ASN A 71 -2.78 3.04 -10.66
C ASN A 71 -3.22 3.41 -9.24
N VAL A 72 -4.11 2.62 -8.62
CA VAL A 72 -4.34 2.66 -7.18
C VAL A 72 -3.23 1.89 -6.48
N LYS A 73 -2.64 2.48 -5.44
CA LYS A 73 -1.45 2.01 -4.73
C LYS A 73 -1.86 1.57 -3.33
N PHE A 74 -1.52 0.34 -2.96
CA PHE A 74 -1.69 -0.16 -1.60
C PHE A 74 -0.33 -0.21 -0.93
N ILE A 75 -0.26 0.41 0.25
CA ILE A 75 0.99 0.55 1.00
C ILE A 75 0.80 -0.02 2.39
N ALA A 76 1.64 -0.98 2.75
CA ALA A 76 1.69 -1.53 4.09
C ALA A 76 2.97 -1.06 4.76
N VAL A 77 2.84 -0.58 6.00
CA VAL A 77 3.96 -0.26 6.88
C VAL A 77 3.86 -1.24 8.05
N ILE A 78 4.94 -1.97 8.31
CA ILE A 78 4.99 -2.99 9.36
C ILE A 78 6.27 -2.81 10.19
N ASP A 79 6.22 -3.14 11.48
CA ASP A 79 7.40 -3.23 12.33
C ASP A 79 8.38 -4.30 11.78
N ASP A 80 9.67 -3.99 11.73
CA ASP A 80 10.72 -4.81 11.12
C ASP A 80 10.97 -6.16 11.82
N ARG A 81 10.46 -6.31 13.05
CA ARG A 81 10.43 -7.56 13.83
C ARG A 81 9.42 -8.53 13.25
N LYS A 82 8.36 -8.04 12.61
CA LYS A 82 7.36 -8.85 11.92
C LYS A 82 7.83 -9.03 10.47
N ARG A 83 8.18 -10.27 10.09
CA ARG A 83 8.69 -10.60 8.76
C ARG A 83 7.80 -11.65 8.06
N PRO A 84 6.65 -11.25 7.50
CA PRO A 84 5.84 -12.15 6.70
C PRO A 84 6.61 -12.60 5.47
N VAL A 85 6.37 -13.84 5.04
CA VAL A 85 6.94 -14.34 3.77
C VAL A 85 6.22 -13.69 2.57
N GLU A 86 6.84 -13.75 1.39
CA GLU A 86 6.34 -13.07 0.20
C GLU A 86 4.91 -13.53 -0.18
N GLU A 87 4.62 -14.83 -0.03
CA GLU A 87 3.32 -15.42 -0.35
C GLU A 87 2.21 -14.84 0.53
N GLU A 88 2.49 -14.57 1.81
CA GLU A 88 1.52 -13.95 2.73
C GLU A 88 1.19 -12.52 2.31
N TRP A 89 2.20 -11.74 1.91
CA TRP A 89 1.99 -10.39 1.39
C TRP A 89 1.17 -10.39 0.11
N ARG A 90 1.50 -11.28 -0.84
CA ARG A 90 0.75 -11.42 -2.09
C ARG A 90 -0.71 -11.78 -1.81
N ALA A 91 -0.96 -12.72 -0.92
CA ALA A 91 -2.32 -13.11 -0.52
C ALA A 91 -3.07 -11.96 0.16
N PHE A 92 -2.42 -11.24 1.07
CA PHE A 92 -2.97 -10.08 1.76
C PHE A 92 -3.38 -8.99 0.78
N PHE A 93 -2.46 -8.54 -0.08
CA PHE A 93 -2.75 -7.48 -1.05
C PHE A 93 -3.79 -7.89 -2.08
N ALA A 94 -3.78 -9.15 -2.54
CA ALA A 94 -4.81 -9.67 -3.44
C ALA A 94 -6.21 -9.64 -2.79
N LYS A 95 -6.32 -10.01 -1.51
CA LYS A 95 -7.57 -9.93 -0.76
C LYS A 95 -8.03 -8.48 -0.58
N CYS A 96 -7.13 -7.57 -0.26
CA CYS A 96 -7.44 -6.14 -0.17
C CYS A 96 -7.90 -5.58 -1.53
N HIS A 97 -7.30 -6.02 -2.64
CA HIS A 97 -7.71 -5.60 -3.97
C HIS A 97 -9.12 -6.08 -4.28
N GLY A 98 -9.43 -7.35 -3.98
CA GLY A 98 -10.79 -7.88 -4.11
C GLY A 98 -11.81 -7.05 -3.33
N ALA A 99 -11.54 -6.78 -2.06
CA ALA A 99 -12.41 -5.97 -1.21
C ALA A 99 -12.57 -4.53 -1.71
N TYR A 100 -11.49 -3.90 -2.19
CA TYR A 100 -11.54 -2.57 -2.79
C TYR A 100 -12.37 -2.56 -4.07
N ALA A 101 -12.24 -3.58 -4.92
CA ALA A 101 -13.05 -3.71 -6.14
C ALA A 101 -14.53 -3.91 -5.83
N GLU A 102 -14.87 -4.66 -4.78
CA GLU A 102 -16.26 -4.80 -4.29
C GLU A 102 -16.81 -3.48 -3.75
N TYR A 103 -16.00 -2.74 -3.00
CA TYR A 103 -16.35 -1.40 -2.53
C TYR A 103 -16.67 -0.45 -3.70
N LEU A 104 -15.84 -0.43 -4.74
CA LEU A 104 -16.07 0.38 -5.95
C LEU A 104 -17.32 0.00 -6.73
N ARG A 105 -17.81 -1.24 -6.62
CA ARG A 105 -19.07 -1.67 -7.25
C ARG A 105 -20.30 -1.07 -6.57
N ASN A 106 -20.16 -0.48 -5.38
CA ASN A 106 -21.25 0.22 -4.73
C ASN A 106 -21.46 1.59 -5.41
N PRO A 107 -22.62 1.86 -6.03
CA PRO A 107 -22.89 3.12 -6.71
C PRO A 107 -22.94 4.33 -5.76
N PHE A 108 -23.03 4.10 -4.45
CA PHE A 108 -23.04 5.15 -3.42
C PHE A 108 -21.68 5.41 -2.77
N HIS A 109 -20.59 4.81 -3.26
CA HIS A 109 -19.28 4.97 -2.62
C HIS A 109 -18.70 6.40 -2.74
N ALA A 110 -19.12 7.15 -3.76
CA ALA A 110 -18.61 8.49 -4.09
C ALA A 110 -19.62 9.62 -3.78
N ILE A 111 -20.71 9.29 -3.06
CA ILE A 111 -21.78 10.21 -2.69
C ILE A 111 -21.55 10.74 -1.29
#